data_AF-A0ABD6FHN6-F1
#
_entry.id   AF-A0ABD6FHN6-F1
#
_cell.length_a   1.000
_cell.length_b   1.000
_cell.length_c   1.000
_cell.angle_alpha   90.00
_cell.angle_beta   90.00
_cell.angle_gamma   90.00
#
_symmetry.space_group_name_H-M   'P 1'
#
loop_
_entity.id
_entity.type
_entity.pdbx_description
1 polymer ?
#
loop_
_entity_poly.entity_id
_entity_poly.type
_entity_poly.pdbx_seq_one_letter_code
_entity_poly.pdbx_strand_id
1 'polypeptide(L)'
;MPITTTAQPRPPGQLTSPGQMPPDNRGRSGLRGVVGLARAGVRTVVRSWTTTPGRLTLIATGLVILTLLTGLTAAVMAQQKTDAVSELTNRREPLTAAAGQVYRALSDADATASSSFLSTGDEPPALRVRFINDIAQAGVFLARAASDPEAGPEISRQIDIIGEYLPIYAELVGTARANNQQGFPAGAAYLREASQLMQSTILPAAEALYEADTRALADRQAEARGFPWLTALLVTGLLAALIATQLYLKRRTKRVFNIGLVVATAAIVVGMLWSSAALITQSVLISSSETNGSEQVDRLVRARIAGLKARVDETLLLVSRGEGQQYAEEFTRMSEEMAGKDGRGGLLAEARAAAEGHDALAATLDKAQEHAAAWLKAHAKVRDLDDEGEYLEAASVAIDDTREDSSARAFNKLDIELNTAIQHGRQNFFDDASDAGAALTLLPWGWIVLGFVAAGGVAVGIQERLREYR
;
A
#
# COMPACT_ATOMS: atom_id res chain seq x y z
N MET A 1 -112.21 0.10 -54.95
CA MET A 1 -111.02 0.45 -55.74
C MET A 1 -109.83 -0.35 -55.21
N PRO A 2 -109.02 -1.05 -56.04
CA PRO A 2 -108.16 -2.16 -55.58
C PRO A 2 -106.67 -2.12 -56.04
N ILE A 3 -105.94 -3.24 -55.81
CA ILE A 3 -104.58 -3.70 -56.22
C ILE A 3 -104.05 -3.28 -57.64
N THR A 4 -102.73 -3.37 -58.00
CA THR A 4 -101.74 -4.45 -57.70
C THR A 4 -100.23 -4.03 -57.65
N THR A 5 -99.26 -4.85 -58.15
CA THR A 5 -97.96 -5.16 -57.46
C THR A 5 -96.80 -5.54 -58.42
N THR A 6 -95.51 -5.40 -58.00
CA THR A 6 -94.23 -5.97 -58.59
C THR A 6 -93.76 -5.46 -59.98
N ALA A 7 -92.54 -5.64 -60.56
CA ALA A 7 -91.20 -6.22 -60.20
C ALA A 7 -90.04 -5.61 -61.08
N GLN A 8 -88.82 -6.21 -61.09
CA GLN A 8 -87.51 -5.68 -61.56
C GLN A 8 -86.83 -6.51 -62.69
N PRO A 9 -85.85 -5.96 -63.47
CA PRO A 9 -84.85 -6.74 -64.24
C PRO A 9 -83.34 -6.43 -64.00
N ARG A 10 -82.47 -7.30 -64.55
CA ARG A 10 -80.97 -7.34 -64.68
C ARG A 10 -80.64 -8.11 -66.01
N PRO A 11 -79.39 -8.45 -66.48
CA PRO A 11 -78.01 -8.48 -65.90
C PRO A 11 -76.96 -7.86 -66.91
N PRO A 12 -75.71 -8.37 -67.22
CA PRO A 12 -74.70 -9.22 -66.51
C PRO A 12 -73.19 -8.77 -66.58
N GLY A 13 -72.38 -9.19 -65.58
CA GLY A 13 -71.03 -9.84 -65.70
C GLY A 13 -69.74 -9.13 -66.19
N GLN A 14 -68.64 -9.21 -65.41
CA GLN A 14 -67.23 -9.35 -65.90
C GLN A 14 -66.24 -9.86 -64.81
N LEU A 15 -64.90 -9.79 -65.06
CA LEU A 15 -63.86 -10.76 -64.59
C LEU A 15 -62.88 -10.29 -63.47
N THR A 16 -61.91 -11.17 -63.17
CA THR A 16 -60.98 -11.25 -62.01
C THR A 16 -59.76 -10.30 -61.99
N SER A 17 -59.14 -10.13 -60.82
CA SER A 17 -57.73 -9.71 -60.65
C SER A 17 -57.09 -10.23 -59.35
N PRO A 18 -55.75 -10.32 -59.23
CA PRO A 18 -55.06 -11.18 -58.24
C PRO A 18 -54.72 -10.52 -56.89
N GLY A 19 -54.34 -11.35 -55.91
CA GLY A 19 -54.17 -10.97 -54.50
C GLY A 19 -52.82 -10.34 -54.13
N GLN A 20 -52.81 -9.71 -52.94
CA GLN A 20 -51.64 -9.03 -52.34
C GLN A 20 -51.03 -9.87 -51.20
N MET A 21 -49.71 -9.77 -51.01
CA MET A 21 -49.00 -10.37 -49.87
C MET A 21 -49.29 -9.63 -48.56
N PRO A 22 -49.24 -10.31 -47.40
CA PRO A 22 -49.22 -9.63 -46.10
C PRO A 22 -47.89 -8.88 -45.88
N PRO A 23 -47.88 -7.73 -45.18
CA PRO A 23 -46.67 -6.96 -44.95
C PRO A 23 -45.74 -7.62 -43.90
N ASP A 24 -44.45 -7.70 -44.21
CA ASP A 24 -43.41 -8.07 -43.24
C ASP A 24 -43.26 -6.97 -42.17
N ASN A 25 -43.30 -7.36 -40.89
CA ASN A 25 -43.25 -6.45 -39.74
C ASN A 25 -42.01 -6.67 -38.88
N ARG A 26 -40.85 -6.76 -39.54
CA ARG A 26 -39.53 -6.72 -38.90
C ARG A 26 -39.07 -5.26 -38.73
N GLY A 27 -38.44 -4.95 -37.59
CA GLY A 27 -37.65 -3.71 -37.43
C GLY A 27 -38.17 -2.61 -36.49
N ARG A 28 -39.07 -2.89 -35.53
CA ARG A 28 -39.49 -1.89 -34.51
C ARG A 28 -39.56 -2.41 -33.06
N SER A 29 -38.54 -3.16 -32.61
CA SER A 29 -38.36 -3.48 -31.18
C SER A 29 -36.93 -3.25 -30.70
N GLY A 30 -36.80 -2.45 -29.65
CA GLY A 30 -35.57 -2.05 -28.98
C GLY A 30 -35.98 -1.25 -27.75
N LEU A 31 -35.78 0.07 -27.77
CA LEU A 31 -36.15 0.97 -26.66
C LEU A 31 -37.65 0.91 -26.27
N ARG A 32 -38.58 0.89 -27.25
CA ARG A 32 -40.02 0.74 -26.95
C ARG A 32 -40.39 -0.64 -26.36
N GLY A 33 -39.60 -1.67 -26.63
CA GLY A 33 -39.75 -2.99 -26.01
C GLY A 33 -39.41 -2.95 -24.52
N VAL A 34 -38.25 -2.38 -24.16
CA VAL A 34 -37.80 -2.23 -22.77
C VAL A 34 -38.77 -1.34 -21.97
N VAL A 35 -39.21 -0.20 -22.51
CA VAL A 35 -40.22 0.66 -21.86
C VAL A 35 -41.58 -0.04 -21.75
N GLY A 36 -41.93 -0.90 -22.72
CA GLY A 36 -43.12 -1.75 -22.68
C GLY A 36 -43.06 -2.78 -21.55
N LEU A 37 -41.93 -3.47 -21.39
CA LEU A 37 -41.68 -4.42 -20.29
C LEU A 37 -41.73 -3.73 -18.93
N ALA A 38 -41.12 -2.56 -18.78
CA ALA A 38 -41.19 -1.77 -17.56
C ALA A 38 -42.64 -1.37 -17.20
N ARG A 39 -43.42 -0.85 -18.16
CA ARG A 39 -44.84 -0.52 -17.95
C ARG A 39 -45.71 -1.74 -17.69
N ALA A 40 -45.43 -2.88 -18.32
CA ALA A 40 -46.12 -4.14 -18.06
C ALA A 40 -45.85 -4.63 -16.62
N GLY A 41 -44.59 -4.60 -16.18
CA GLY A 41 -44.17 -4.90 -14.82
C GLY A 41 -44.87 -4.03 -13.78
N VAL A 42 -44.90 -2.70 -13.97
CA VAL A 42 -45.65 -1.80 -13.07
C VAL A 42 -47.14 -2.16 -13.01
N ARG A 43 -47.77 -2.53 -14.14
CA ARG A 43 -49.19 -2.95 -14.15
C ARG A 43 -49.45 -4.30 -13.47
N THR A 44 -48.54 -5.27 -13.56
CA THR A 44 -48.67 -6.55 -12.83
C THR A 44 -48.36 -6.39 -11.35
N VAL A 45 -47.43 -5.50 -10.97
CA VAL A 45 -47.16 -5.11 -9.58
C VAL A 45 -48.42 -4.52 -8.94
N VAL A 46 -49.02 -3.50 -9.58
CA VAL A 46 -50.24 -2.83 -9.07
C VAL A 46 -51.43 -3.80 -8.96
N ARG A 47 -51.65 -4.67 -9.95
CA ARG A 47 -52.70 -5.71 -9.86
C ARG A 47 -52.43 -6.77 -8.80
N SER A 48 -51.17 -7.12 -8.53
CA SER A 48 -50.84 -8.04 -7.45
C SER A 48 -51.13 -7.42 -6.08
N TRP A 49 -50.90 -6.11 -5.94
CA TRP A 49 -51.16 -5.33 -4.71
C TRP A 49 -52.64 -5.19 -4.30
N THR A 50 -53.62 -5.52 -5.16
CA THR A 50 -55.03 -5.57 -4.76
C THR A 50 -55.45 -6.92 -4.16
N THR A 51 -54.60 -7.95 -4.24
CA THR A 51 -54.93 -9.32 -3.77
C THR A 51 -54.08 -9.75 -2.57
N THR A 52 -54.67 -10.57 -1.70
CA THR A 52 -53.96 -11.14 -0.53
C THR A 52 -52.72 -11.96 -0.92
N PRO A 53 -52.78 -12.88 -1.90
CA PRO A 53 -51.60 -13.63 -2.33
C PRO A 53 -50.59 -12.77 -3.08
N GLY A 54 -51.04 -11.84 -3.94
CA GLY A 54 -50.17 -11.00 -4.77
C GLY A 54 -49.34 -9.98 -3.97
N ARG A 55 -49.78 -9.57 -2.78
CA ARG A 55 -48.92 -8.83 -1.84
C ARG A 55 -47.80 -9.70 -1.27
N LEU A 56 -48.09 -10.96 -0.93
CA LEU A 56 -47.10 -11.88 -0.34
C LEU A 56 -46.04 -12.29 -1.36
N THR A 57 -46.41 -12.55 -2.62
CA THR A 57 -45.43 -12.82 -3.68
C THR A 57 -44.53 -11.62 -3.96
N LEU A 58 -45.06 -10.39 -3.94
CA LEU A 58 -44.23 -9.19 -4.12
C LEU A 58 -43.26 -8.95 -2.97
N ILE A 59 -43.68 -9.19 -1.72
CA ILE A 59 -42.79 -9.13 -0.56
C ILE A 59 -41.71 -10.22 -0.66
N ALA A 60 -42.04 -11.43 -1.10
CA ALA A 60 -41.07 -12.50 -1.31
C ALA A 60 -40.03 -12.13 -2.37
N THR A 61 -40.46 -11.73 -3.57
CA THR A 61 -39.56 -11.34 -4.66
C THR A 61 -38.69 -10.14 -4.28
N GLY A 62 -39.26 -9.13 -3.60
CA GLY A 62 -38.52 -7.98 -3.10
C GLY A 62 -37.45 -8.35 -2.07
N LEU A 63 -37.78 -9.20 -1.09
CA LEU A 63 -36.83 -9.70 -0.10
C LEU A 63 -35.73 -10.57 -0.72
N VAL A 64 -36.06 -11.46 -1.66
CA VAL A 64 -35.06 -12.29 -2.36
C VAL A 64 -34.09 -11.42 -3.16
N ILE A 65 -34.59 -10.44 -3.92
CA ILE A 65 -33.74 -9.49 -4.67
C ILE A 65 -32.86 -8.68 -3.71
N LEU A 66 -33.43 -8.12 -2.64
CA LEU A 66 -32.66 -7.35 -1.64
C LEU A 66 -31.60 -8.20 -0.94
N THR A 67 -31.91 -9.47 -0.64
CA THR A 67 -30.97 -10.43 -0.03
C THR A 67 -29.79 -10.72 -0.97
N LEU A 68 -30.06 -11.03 -2.23
CA LEU A 68 -29.03 -11.33 -3.22
C LEU A 68 -28.17 -10.09 -3.55
N LEU A 69 -28.77 -8.90 -3.65
CA LEU A 69 -28.04 -7.64 -3.81
C LEU A 69 -27.15 -7.35 -2.60
N THR A 70 -27.67 -7.51 -1.38
CA THR A 70 -26.90 -7.27 -0.15
C THR A 70 -25.72 -8.24 -0.04
N GLY A 71 -25.92 -9.52 -0.31
CA GLY A 71 -24.84 -10.53 -0.32
C GLY A 71 -23.80 -10.25 -1.40
N LEU A 72 -24.22 -9.85 -2.60
CA LEU A 72 -23.30 -9.48 -3.69
C LEU A 72 -22.47 -8.22 -3.35
N THR A 73 -23.10 -7.15 -2.84
CA THR A 73 -22.38 -5.94 -2.44
C THR A 73 -21.45 -6.19 -1.26
N ALA A 74 -21.85 -7.03 -0.29
CA ALA A 74 -20.97 -7.43 0.80
C ALA A 74 -19.76 -8.25 0.31
N ALA A 75 -19.96 -9.18 -0.64
CA ALA A 75 -18.88 -9.95 -1.22
C ALA A 75 -17.90 -9.10 -2.05
N VAL A 76 -18.41 -8.17 -2.87
CA VAL A 76 -17.58 -7.22 -3.65
C VAL A 76 -16.80 -6.29 -2.71
N MET A 77 -17.43 -5.75 -1.67
CA MET A 77 -16.77 -4.89 -0.68
C MET A 77 -15.67 -5.65 0.09
N ALA A 78 -15.91 -6.91 0.44
CA ALA A 78 -14.92 -7.76 1.08
C ALA A 78 -13.73 -8.05 0.14
N GLN A 79 -13.99 -8.33 -1.15
CA GLN A 79 -12.93 -8.51 -2.14
C GLN A 79 -12.09 -7.24 -2.29
N GLN A 80 -12.71 -6.07 -2.44
CA GLN A 80 -12.03 -4.78 -2.52
C GLN A 80 -11.12 -4.49 -1.31
N LYS A 81 -11.49 -4.92 -0.10
CA LYS A 81 -10.63 -4.81 1.08
C LYS A 81 -9.45 -5.77 1.03
N THR A 82 -9.64 -7.02 0.59
CA THR A 82 -8.54 -7.98 0.37
C THR A 82 -7.57 -7.48 -0.70
N ASP A 83 -8.09 -6.93 -1.81
CA ASP A 83 -7.29 -6.38 -2.91
C ASP A 83 -6.46 -5.17 -2.45
N ALA A 84 -7.05 -4.26 -1.67
CA ALA A 84 -6.36 -3.10 -1.11
C ALA A 84 -5.22 -3.49 -0.14
N VAL A 85 -5.41 -4.53 0.67
CA VAL A 85 -4.35 -5.06 1.55
C VAL A 85 -3.25 -5.76 0.74
N SER A 86 -3.61 -6.49 -0.32
CA SER A 86 -2.65 -7.11 -1.25
C SER A 86 -1.79 -6.07 -1.99
N GLU A 87 -2.35 -4.93 -2.39
CA GLU A 87 -1.60 -3.81 -2.99
C GLU A 87 -0.59 -3.20 -1.99
N LEU A 88 -0.93 -3.14 -0.69
CA LEU A 88 0.00 -2.68 0.36
C LEU A 88 1.23 -3.60 0.48
N THR A 89 1.02 -4.91 0.62
CA THR A 89 2.11 -5.88 0.85
C THR A 89 2.92 -6.22 -0.40
N ASN A 90 2.26 -6.35 -1.56
CA ASN A 90 2.91 -6.88 -2.76
C ASN A 90 3.46 -5.79 -3.69
N ARG A 91 3.06 -4.53 -3.51
CA ARG A 91 3.47 -3.41 -4.38
C ARG A 91 3.93 -2.16 -3.64
N ARG A 92 3.16 -1.62 -2.69
CA ARG A 92 3.51 -0.35 -2.03
C ARG A 92 4.74 -0.48 -1.13
N GLU A 93 4.74 -1.41 -0.16
CA GLU A 93 5.91 -1.64 0.71
C GLU A 93 7.19 -1.95 -0.10
N PRO A 94 7.17 -2.84 -1.11
CA PRO A 94 8.39 -3.16 -1.87
C PRO A 94 8.84 -2.08 -2.87
N LEU A 95 8.12 -0.96 -2.98
CA LEU A 95 8.54 0.27 -3.67
C LEU A 95 9.18 1.25 -2.66
N THR A 96 8.51 1.54 -1.55
CA THR A 96 9.07 2.35 -0.44
C THR A 96 10.40 1.79 0.06
N ALA A 97 10.51 0.47 0.18
CA ALA A 97 11.75 -0.22 0.51
C ALA A 97 12.84 -0.09 -0.57
N ALA A 98 12.47 0.01 -1.85
CA ALA A 98 13.42 0.25 -2.93
C ALA A 98 13.97 1.69 -2.85
N ALA A 99 13.12 2.70 -2.61
CA ALA A 99 13.56 4.08 -2.41
C ALA A 99 14.58 4.22 -1.26
N GLY A 100 14.32 3.58 -0.11
CA GLY A 100 15.28 3.57 1.01
C GLY A 100 16.61 2.86 0.67
N GLN A 101 16.58 1.85 -0.20
CA GLN A 101 17.80 1.17 -0.69
C GLN A 101 18.56 2.00 -1.74
N VAL A 102 17.89 2.86 -2.52
CA VAL A 102 18.54 3.86 -3.38
C VAL A 102 19.41 4.78 -2.53
N TYR A 103 18.85 5.40 -1.47
CA TYR A 103 19.61 6.26 -0.56
C TYR A 103 20.84 5.55 0.02
N ARG A 104 20.65 4.36 0.62
CA ARG A 104 21.74 3.59 1.24
C ARG A 104 22.88 3.34 0.26
N ALA A 105 22.58 2.81 -0.93
CA ALA A 105 23.60 2.43 -1.90
C ALA A 105 24.36 3.65 -2.44
N LEU A 106 23.68 4.78 -2.65
CA LEU A 106 24.32 6.03 -3.07
C LEU A 106 25.26 6.60 -2.00
N SER A 107 24.85 6.56 -0.73
CA SER A 107 25.67 7.06 0.38
C SER A 107 26.85 6.14 0.69
N ASP A 108 26.68 4.82 0.64
CA ASP A 108 27.80 3.87 0.83
C ASP A 108 28.85 4.00 -0.28
N ALA A 109 28.42 4.30 -1.52
CA ALA A 109 29.33 4.60 -2.61
C ALA A 109 30.18 5.86 -2.35
N ASP A 110 29.61 6.91 -1.76
CA ASP A 110 30.34 8.17 -1.46
C ASP A 110 31.26 8.06 -0.24
N ALA A 111 30.81 7.36 0.81
CA ALA A 111 31.65 6.98 1.94
C ALA A 111 32.82 6.08 1.50
N THR A 112 32.58 5.14 0.59
CA THR A 112 33.60 4.25 0.01
C THR A 112 34.59 5.00 -0.89
N ALA A 113 34.09 5.91 -1.74
CA ALA A 113 34.94 6.76 -2.59
C ALA A 113 35.84 7.68 -1.74
N SER A 114 35.29 8.29 -0.69
CA SER A 114 36.06 9.15 0.22
C SER A 114 37.07 8.35 1.04
N SER A 115 36.71 7.15 1.52
CA SER A 115 37.61 6.27 2.27
C SER A 115 38.78 5.76 1.41
N SER A 116 38.58 5.52 0.11
CA SER A 116 39.67 5.06 -0.77
C SER A 116 40.70 6.15 -1.07
N PHE A 117 40.35 7.43 -0.87
CA PHE A 117 41.26 8.57 -0.97
C PHE A 117 42.11 8.84 0.28
N LEU A 118 41.66 8.39 1.46
CA LEU A 118 42.46 8.43 2.69
C LEU A 118 43.49 7.29 2.75
N SER A 119 43.34 6.26 1.91
CA SER A 119 44.29 5.16 1.79
C SER A 119 45.62 5.67 1.21
N THR A 120 46.73 5.41 1.91
CA THR A 120 48.06 5.92 1.51
C THR A 120 48.71 4.98 0.48
N GLY A 121 48.61 5.32 -0.81
CA GLY A 121 49.22 4.56 -1.91
C GLY A 121 48.22 4.21 -3.01
N ASP A 122 48.31 2.98 -3.53
CA ASP A 122 47.35 2.43 -4.49
C ASP A 122 45.96 2.23 -3.86
N GLU A 123 44.91 2.45 -4.65
CA GLU A 123 43.52 2.22 -4.23
C GLU A 123 43.27 0.75 -3.84
N PRO A 124 42.78 0.46 -2.61
CA PRO A 124 42.45 -0.90 -2.21
C PRO A 124 41.40 -1.54 -3.14
N PRO A 125 41.69 -2.68 -3.81
CA PRO A 125 40.77 -3.28 -4.78
C PRO A 125 39.38 -3.61 -4.22
N ALA A 126 39.28 -3.93 -2.92
CA ALA A 126 38.01 -4.19 -2.24
C ALA A 126 37.08 -2.96 -2.21
N LEU A 127 37.62 -1.76 -1.90
CA LEU A 127 36.85 -0.52 -1.89
C LEU A 127 36.37 -0.16 -3.31
N ARG A 128 37.22 -0.35 -4.32
CA ARG A 128 36.83 -0.16 -5.73
C ARG A 128 35.69 -1.09 -6.16
N VAL A 129 35.71 -2.36 -5.72
CA VAL A 129 34.63 -3.32 -6.00
C VAL A 129 33.34 -2.95 -5.26
N ARG A 130 33.43 -2.52 -3.99
CA ARG A 130 32.29 -2.01 -3.21
C ARG A 130 31.60 -0.85 -3.93
N PHE A 131 32.35 0.21 -4.25
CA PHE A 131 31.86 1.37 -5.02
C PHE A 131 31.09 0.97 -6.29
N ILE A 132 31.66 0.08 -7.12
CA ILE A 132 31.01 -0.36 -8.37
C ILE A 132 29.72 -1.13 -8.09
N ASN A 133 29.72 -2.01 -7.08
CA ASN A 133 28.53 -2.77 -6.68
C ASN A 133 27.44 -1.88 -6.11
N ASP A 134 27.79 -0.81 -5.39
CA ASP A 134 26.82 0.10 -4.77
C ASP A 134 26.18 1.05 -5.80
N ILE A 135 26.96 1.57 -6.76
CA ILE A 135 26.40 2.28 -7.93
C ILE A 135 25.48 1.37 -8.74
N ALA A 136 25.84 0.09 -8.94
CA ALA A 136 25.00 -0.89 -9.63
C ALA A 136 23.70 -1.21 -8.85
N GLN A 137 23.79 -1.36 -7.53
CA GLN A 137 22.61 -1.54 -6.66
C GLN A 137 21.68 -0.33 -6.73
N ALA A 138 22.21 0.90 -6.60
CA ALA A 138 21.44 2.13 -6.69
C ALA A 138 20.64 2.19 -8.00
N GLY A 139 21.29 1.89 -9.14
CA GLY A 139 20.61 1.81 -10.44
C GLY A 139 19.50 0.76 -10.50
N VAL A 140 19.68 -0.42 -9.89
CA VAL A 140 18.65 -1.48 -9.82
C VAL A 140 17.47 -1.07 -8.95
N PHE A 141 17.71 -0.47 -7.78
CA PHE A 141 16.63 0.00 -6.91
C PHE A 141 15.91 1.23 -7.50
N LEU A 142 16.62 2.11 -8.20
CA LEU A 142 16.03 3.25 -8.92
C LEU A 142 15.13 2.79 -10.06
N ALA A 143 15.59 1.81 -10.87
CA ALA A 143 14.79 1.20 -11.92
C ALA A 143 13.54 0.47 -11.38
N ARG A 144 13.60 -0.05 -10.15
CA ARG A 144 12.45 -0.63 -9.44
C ARG A 144 11.45 0.45 -9.00
N ALA A 145 11.90 1.56 -8.41
CA ALA A 145 11.03 2.69 -8.08
C ALA A 145 10.37 3.28 -9.35
N ALA A 146 11.13 3.43 -10.44
CA ALA A 146 10.67 3.89 -11.74
C ALA A 146 9.68 2.93 -12.44
N SER A 147 9.44 1.73 -11.88
CA SER A 147 8.52 0.75 -12.46
C SER A 147 7.07 0.89 -12.00
N ASP A 148 6.75 1.81 -11.08
CA ASP A 148 5.35 2.02 -10.66
C ASP A 148 4.56 2.89 -11.68
N PRO A 149 3.54 2.35 -12.38
CA PRO A 149 2.70 3.13 -13.28
C PRO A 149 1.74 4.10 -12.56
N GLU A 150 1.68 4.06 -11.23
CA GLU A 150 0.94 5.01 -10.37
C GLU A 150 1.85 6.08 -9.72
N ALA A 151 3.13 6.13 -10.07
CA ALA A 151 4.07 7.13 -9.56
C ALA A 151 3.55 8.56 -9.79
N GLY A 152 3.46 9.34 -8.71
CA GLY A 152 3.11 10.75 -8.79
C GLY A 152 4.22 11.61 -9.42
N PRO A 153 3.91 12.80 -9.96
CA PRO A 153 4.89 13.66 -10.62
C PRO A 153 6.00 14.22 -9.70
N GLU A 154 5.88 13.99 -8.38
CA GLU A 154 6.97 14.22 -7.43
C GLU A 154 7.97 13.06 -7.43
N ILE A 155 7.47 11.82 -7.27
CA ILE A 155 8.26 10.58 -7.33
C ILE A 155 9.04 10.50 -8.64
N SER A 156 8.38 10.75 -9.78
CA SER A 156 9.05 10.78 -11.09
C SER A 156 10.18 11.81 -11.15
N ARG A 157 9.98 13.04 -10.65
CA ARG A 157 11.00 14.09 -10.69
C ARG A 157 12.24 13.70 -9.87
N GLN A 158 12.05 13.12 -8.69
CA GLN A 158 13.19 12.70 -7.86
C GLN A 158 13.96 11.54 -8.51
N ILE A 159 13.25 10.61 -9.17
CA ILE A 159 13.86 9.55 -9.97
C ILE A 159 14.65 10.13 -11.16
N ASP A 160 14.09 11.11 -11.88
CA ASP A 160 14.75 11.79 -13.00
C ASP A 160 16.04 12.49 -12.55
N ILE A 161 16.03 13.20 -11.41
CA ILE A 161 17.21 13.88 -10.84
C ILE A 161 18.31 12.85 -10.50
N ILE A 162 17.97 11.75 -9.81
CA ILE A 162 18.97 10.71 -9.48
C ILE A 162 19.52 10.09 -10.78
N GLY A 163 18.67 9.84 -11.78
CA GLY A 163 19.07 9.30 -13.08
C GLY A 163 19.95 10.23 -13.91
N GLU A 164 19.74 11.54 -13.84
CA GLU A 164 20.53 12.56 -14.53
C GLU A 164 21.95 12.72 -13.92
N TYR A 165 22.04 12.82 -12.59
CA TYR A 165 23.30 13.18 -11.93
C TYR A 165 24.16 11.98 -11.50
N LEU A 166 23.61 10.77 -11.35
CA LEU A 166 24.39 9.58 -10.96
C LEU A 166 25.52 9.22 -11.96
N PRO A 167 25.35 9.31 -13.29
CA PRO A 167 26.46 9.13 -14.23
C PRO A 167 27.55 10.18 -14.08
N ILE A 168 27.18 11.45 -13.84
CA ILE A 168 28.10 12.58 -13.67
C ILE A 168 28.95 12.38 -12.40
N TYR A 169 28.31 11.97 -11.29
CA TYR A 169 29.01 11.58 -10.07
C TYR A 169 30.05 10.47 -10.33
N ALA A 170 29.66 9.40 -11.04
CA ALA A 170 30.56 8.31 -11.35
C ALA A 170 31.76 8.73 -12.24
N GLU A 171 31.55 9.68 -13.17
CA GLU A 171 32.61 10.28 -13.98
C GLU A 171 33.57 11.15 -13.15
N LEU A 172 33.04 11.97 -12.22
CA LEU A 172 33.86 12.78 -11.31
C LEU A 172 34.72 11.91 -10.39
N VAL A 173 34.17 10.85 -9.78
CA VAL A 173 34.97 9.90 -8.96
C VAL A 173 35.99 9.14 -9.82
N GLY A 174 35.65 8.81 -11.09
CA GLY A 174 36.60 8.24 -12.06
C GLY A 174 37.77 9.18 -12.35
N THR A 175 37.48 10.45 -12.60
CA THR A 175 38.44 11.52 -12.90
C THR A 175 39.32 11.84 -11.68
N ALA A 176 38.72 11.91 -10.49
CA ALA A 176 39.41 12.04 -9.22
C ALA A 176 40.45 10.92 -9.05
N ARG A 177 40.01 9.66 -9.16
CA ARG A 177 40.85 8.45 -9.03
C ARG A 177 42.02 8.46 -10.02
N ALA A 178 41.78 8.81 -11.27
CA ALA A 178 42.82 8.88 -12.30
C ALA A 178 43.88 9.97 -12.03
N ASN A 179 43.51 11.08 -11.38
CA ASN A 179 44.45 12.10 -10.92
C ASN A 179 45.21 11.65 -9.67
N ASN A 180 44.54 10.98 -8.73
CA ASN A 180 45.16 10.48 -7.50
C ASN A 180 46.26 9.45 -7.79
N GLN A 181 46.02 8.52 -8.73
CA GLN A 181 47.02 7.55 -9.19
C GLN A 181 48.26 8.18 -9.87
N GLN A 182 48.16 9.44 -10.29
CA GLN A 182 49.29 10.22 -10.84
C GLN A 182 49.91 11.17 -9.80
N GLY A 183 49.44 11.14 -8.55
CA GLY A 183 49.88 12.03 -7.47
C GLY A 183 49.45 13.50 -7.64
N PHE A 184 48.48 13.79 -8.51
CA PHE A 184 48.05 15.16 -8.80
C PHE A 184 47.04 15.67 -7.75
N PRO A 185 47.28 16.83 -7.10
CA PRO A 185 46.35 17.41 -6.11
C PRO A 185 44.93 17.65 -6.62
N ALA A 186 44.74 17.77 -7.94
CA ALA A 186 43.43 17.86 -8.59
C ALA A 186 42.51 16.67 -8.26
N GLY A 187 43.05 15.49 -7.93
CA GLY A 187 42.24 14.33 -7.53
C GLY A 187 41.35 14.61 -6.33
N ALA A 188 41.87 15.28 -5.30
CA ALA A 188 41.11 15.65 -4.11
C ALA A 188 40.07 16.76 -4.39
N ALA A 189 40.30 17.61 -5.40
CA ALA A 189 39.32 18.60 -5.82
C ALA A 189 38.11 17.93 -6.52
N TYR A 190 38.36 17.05 -7.48
CA TYR A 190 37.30 16.28 -8.15
C TYR A 190 36.53 15.35 -7.21
N LEU A 191 37.16 14.78 -6.18
CA LEU A 191 36.43 14.02 -5.15
C LEU A 191 35.47 14.91 -4.37
N ARG A 192 35.91 16.10 -3.93
CA ARG A 192 35.03 17.05 -3.22
C ARG A 192 33.89 17.54 -4.13
N GLU A 193 34.13 17.74 -5.41
CA GLU A 193 33.08 18.06 -6.40
C GLU A 193 32.07 16.91 -6.56
N ALA A 194 32.54 15.66 -6.59
CA ALA A 194 31.68 14.48 -6.63
C ALA A 194 30.82 14.33 -5.36
N SER A 195 31.43 14.38 -4.18
CA SER A 195 30.69 14.25 -2.92
C SER A 195 29.77 15.46 -2.68
N GLN A 196 30.17 16.67 -3.10
CA GLN A 196 29.27 17.83 -3.10
C GLN A 196 28.02 17.58 -3.96
N LEU A 197 28.18 17.06 -5.17
CA LEU A 197 27.05 16.68 -6.04
C LEU A 197 26.18 15.58 -5.41
N MET A 198 26.81 14.60 -4.75
CA MET A 198 26.11 13.54 -4.03
C MET A 198 25.26 14.13 -2.88
N GLN A 199 25.88 14.93 -2.01
CA GLN A 199 25.24 15.49 -0.82
C GLN A 199 24.19 16.58 -1.10
N SER A 200 24.39 17.47 -2.10
CA SER A 200 23.45 18.58 -2.36
C SER A 200 22.34 18.26 -3.36
N THR A 201 22.49 17.20 -4.16
CA THR A 201 21.57 16.93 -5.28
C THR A 201 21.04 15.49 -5.25
N ILE A 202 21.92 14.50 -5.20
CA ILE A 202 21.54 13.10 -5.40
C ILE A 202 20.90 12.48 -4.13
N LEU A 203 21.53 12.64 -2.96
CA LEU A 203 20.99 12.14 -1.69
C LEU A 203 19.71 12.87 -1.25
N PRO A 204 19.58 14.20 -1.38
CA PRO A 204 18.32 14.89 -1.10
C PRO A 204 17.18 14.44 -2.03
N ALA A 205 17.46 14.11 -3.30
CA ALA A 205 16.47 13.52 -4.20
C ALA A 205 16.09 12.09 -3.78
N ALA A 206 17.04 11.25 -3.37
CA ALA A 206 16.77 9.92 -2.84
C ALA A 206 15.96 9.95 -1.51
N GLU A 207 16.23 10.95 -0.66
CA GLU A 207 15.50 11.20 0.59
C GLU A 207 14.07 11.69 0.29
N ALA A 208 13.90 12.66 -0.61
CA ALA A 208 12.58 13.14 -1.06
C ALA A 208 11.74 12.06 -1.77
N LEU A 209 12.40 11.17 -2.52
CA LEU A 209 11.78 9.97 -3.14
C LEU A 209 11.23 9.03 -2.05
N TYR A 210 12.05 8.70 -1.06
CA TYR A 210 11.64 7.87 0.08
C TYR A 210 10.49 8.50 0.87
N GLU A 211 10.53 9.80 1.15
CA GLU A 211 9.44 10.51 1.83
C GLU A 211 8.16 10.59 0.99
N ALA A 212 8.26 10.62 -0.34
CA ALA A 212 7.09 10.59 -1.23
C ALA A 212 6.43 9.21 -1.26
N ASP A 213 7.22 8.13 -1.38
CA ASP A 213 6.70 6.75 -1.32
C ASP A 213 6.16 6.38 0.07
N THR A 214 6.77 6.88 1.15
CA THR A 214 6.30 6.64 2.53
C THR A 214 4.95 7.32 2.78
N ARG A 215 4.75 8.55 2.28
CA ARG A 215 3.42 9.21 2.32
C ARG A 215 2.40 8.47 1.45
N ALA A 216 2.77 8.04 0.25
CA ALA A 216 1.88 7.27 -0.61
C ALA A 216 1.46 5.92 0.00
N LEU A 217 2.34 5.27 0.77
CA LEU A 217 2.02 4.08 1.58
C LEU A 217 1.01 4.42 2.69
N ALA A 218 1.26 5.49 3.46
CA ALA A 218 0.38 5.92 4.54
C ALA A 218 -1.04 6.30 4.06
N ASP A 219 -1.15 7.05 2.95
CA ASP A 219 -2.44 7.40 2.33
C ASP A 219 -3.25 6.14 1.94
N ARG A 220 -2.58 5.11 1.39
CA ARG A 220 -3.22 3.82 1.06
C ARG A 220 -3.58 3.02 2.32
N GLN A 221 -2.78 3.06 3.39
CA GLN A 221 -3.14 2.47 4.69
C GLN A 221 -4.36 3.17 5.33
N ALA A 222 -4.54 4.48 5.11
CA ALA A 222 -5.70 5.23 5.56
C ALA A 222 -6.97 4.88 4.75
N GLU A 223 -6.87 4.79 3.42
CA GLU A 223 -7.97 4.32 2.55
C GLU A 223 -8.39 2.88 2.89
N ALA A 224 -7.41 1.99 3.15
CA ALA A 224 -7.66 0.61 3.58
C ALA A 224 -8.47 0.50 4.88
N ARG A 225 -8.44 1.51 5.76
CA ARG A 225 -9.25 1.60 6.99
C ARG A 225 -10.68 2.16 6.79
N GLY A 226 -10.99 2.78 5.64
CA GLY A 226 -12.28 3.44 5.41
C GLY A 226 -13.52 2.54 5.58
N PHE A 227 -14.51 3.00 6.36
CA PHE A 227 -15.68 2.19 6.74
C PHE A 227 -16.68 1.98 5.58
N PRO A 228 -17.19 0.74 5.35
CA PRO A 228 -18.05 0.42 4.20
C PRO A 228 -19.53 0.84 4.39
N TRP A 229 -19.78 2.15 4.41
CA TRP A 229 -21.10 2.76 4.66
C TRP A 229 -22.24 2.21 3.80
N LEU A 230 -22.00 1.97 2.50
CA LEU A 230 -23.01 1.43 1.58
C LEU A 230 -23.46 0.03 2.00
N THR A 231 -22.51 -0.85 2.32
CA THR A 231 -22.77 -2.23 2.76
C THR A 231 -23.49 -2.25 4.11
N ALA A 232 -23.06 -1.41 5.06
CA ALA A 232 -23.73 -1.26 6.36
C ALA A 232 -25.20 -0.80 6.22
N LEU A 233 -25.47 0.14 5.31
CA LEU A 233 -26.82 0.63 5.03
C LEU A 233 -27.70 -0.46 4.39
N LEU A 234 -27.18 -1.23 3.44
CA LEU A 234 -27.89 -2.35 2.80
C LEU A 234 -28.23 -3.47 3.80
N VAL A 235 -27.26 -3.91 4.62
CA VAL A 235 -27.47 -4.94 5.65
C VAL A 235 -28.52 -4.48 6.67
N THR A 236 -28.42 -3.23 7.14
CA THR A 236 -29.39 -2.65 8.08
C THR A 236 -30.81 -2.56 7.47
N GLY A 237 -30.91 -2.14 6.20
CA GLY A 237 -32.17 -2.09 5.47
C GLY A 237 -32.81 -3.46 5.25
N LEU A 238 -32.00 -4.49 4.94
CA LEU A 238 -32.46 -5.88 4.80
C LEU A 238 -32.97 -6.44 6.13
N LEU A 239 -32.25 -6.23 7.24
CA LEU A 239 -32.70 -6.65 8.57
C LEU A 239 -34.03 -5.96 8.95
N ALA A 240 -34.16 -4.66 8.72
CA ALA A 240 -35.40 -3.92 8.95
C ALA A 240 -36.56 -4.48 8.10
N ALA A 241 -36.33 -4.80 6.83
CA ALA A 241 -37.33 -5.38 5.94
C ALA A 241 -37.77 -6.80 6.36
N LEU A 242 -36.83 -7.64 6.82
CA LEU A 242 -37.11 -8.97 7.35
C LEU A 242 -37.94 -8.89 8.64
N ILE A 243 -37.55 -8.03 9.59
CA ILE A 243 -38.27 -7.83 10.85
C ILE A 243 -39.68 -7.28 10.60
N ALA A 244 -39.82 -6.26 9.74
CA ALA A 244 -41.13 -5.71 9.37
C ALA A 244 -42.05 -6.76 8.72
N THR A 245 -41.49 -7.64 7.88
CA THR A 245 -42.23 -8.75 7.25
C THR A 245 -42.66 -9.79 8.28
N GLN A 246 -41.80 -10.17 9.23
CA GLN A 246 -42.15 -11.08 10.32
C GLN A 246 -43.26 -10.51 11.22
N LEU A 247 -43.16 -9.22 11.59
CA LEU A 247 -44.19 -8.52 12.36
C LEU A 247 -45.53 -8.43 11.61
N TYR A 248 -45.50 -8.21 10.30
CA TYR A 248 -46.69 -8.24 9.45
C TYR A 248 -47.35 -9.62 9.41
N LEU A 249 -46.58 -10.70 9.18
CA LEU A 249 -47.08 -12.07 9.20
C LEU A 249 -47.63 -12.47 10.58
N LYS A 250 -46.95 -12.10 11.67
CA LYS A 250 -47.37 -12.37 13.06
C LYS A 250 -48.70 -11.68 13.38
N ARG A 251 -48.82 -10.38 13.07
CA ARG A 251 -50.07 -9.61 13.26
C ARG A 251 -51.22 -10.18 12.43
N ARG A 252 -50.97 -10.62 11.18
CA ARG A 252 -52.03 -11.08 10.27
C ARG A 252 -52.45 -12.53 10.46
N THR A 253 -51.56 -13.42 10.90
CA THR A 253 -51.82 -14.88 10.96
C THR A 253 -51.80 -15.49 12.36
N LYS A 254 -51.51 -14.71 13.42
CA LYS A 254 -51.42 -15.10 14.84
C LYS A 254 -50.43 -16.23 15.20
N ARG A 255 -49.89 -16.99 14.25
CA ARG A 255 -48.76 -17.92 14.43
C ARG A 255 -47.47 -17.14 14.72
N VAL A 256 -46.64 -17.66 15.62
CA VAL A 256 -45.58 -16.87 16.30
C VAL A 256 -44.33 -16.67 15.45
N PHE A 257 -43.91 -17.69 14.69
CA PHE A 257 -42.68 -17.69 13.88
C PHE A 257 -42.91 -18.28 12.48
N ASN A 258 -41.96 -18.00 11.58
CA ASN A 258 -41.85 -18.56 10.24
C ASN A 258 -40.41 -19.05 10.08
N ILE A 259 -40.20 -20.37 9.98
CA ILE A 259 -38.87 -20.98 10.07
C ILE A 259 -37.94 -20.46 8.96
N GLY A 260 -38.44 -20.36 7.72
CA GLY A 260 -37.65 -19.84 6.60
C GLY A 260 -37.20 -18.39 6.78
N LEU A 261 -38.06 -17.51 7.32
CA LEU A 261 -37.67 -16.12 7.64
C LEU A 261 -36.71 -16.03 8.84
N VAL A 262 -36.81 -16.95 9.82
CA VAL A 262 -35.86 -17.05 10.93
C VAL A 262 -34.49 -17.49 10.43
N VAL A 263 -34.41 -18.53 9.59
CA VAL A 263 -33.17 -18.99 8.95
C VAL A 263 -32.53 -17.87 8.13
N ALA A 264 -33.32 -17.13 7.33
CA ALA A 264 -32.81 -16.00 6.57
C ALA A 264 -32.27 -14.87 7.46
N THR A 265 -32.95 -14.56 8.56
CA THR A 265 -32.47 -13.55 9.52
C THR A 265 -31.19 -14.02 10.21
N ALA A 266 -31.12 -15.28 10.63
CA ALA A 266 -29.93 -15.86 11.24
C ALA A 266 -28.72 -15.83 10.31
N ALA A 267 -28.89 -16.17 9.03
CA ALA A 267 -27.81 -16.12 8.04
C ALA A 267 -27.25 -14.69 7.85
N ILE A 268 -28.11 -13.66 7.78
CA ILE A 268 -27.67 -12.26 7.69
C ILE A 268 -27.00 -11.79 8.99
N VAL A 269 -27.50 -12.20 10.17
CA VAL A 269 -26.86 -11.89 11.46
C VAL A 269 -25.49 -12.55 11.59
N VAL A 270 -25.33 -13.81 11.17
CA VAL A 270 -24.03 -14.52 11.15
C VAL A 270 -23.06 -13.82 10.22
N GLY A 271 -23.47 -13.46 9.01
CA GLY A 271 -22.63 -12.70 8.07
C GLY A 271 -22.22 -11.34 8.63
N MET A 272 -23.15 -10.60 9.25
CA MET A 272 -22.89 -9.31 9.87
C MET A 272 -21.90 -9.42 11.04
N LEU A 273 -22.06 -10.40 11.93
CA LEU A 273 -21.14 -10.63 13.05
C LEU A 273 -19.75 -11.07 12.56
N TRP A 274 -19.68 -11.95 11.57
CA TRP A 274 -18.40 -12.40 10.99
C TRP A 274 -17.67 -11.24 10.30
N SER A 275 -18.34 -10.44 9.46
CA SER A 275 -17.76 -9.22 8.90
C SER A 275 -17.34 -8.21 9.96
N SER A 276 -18.11 -8.07 11.06
CA SER A 276 -17.74 -7.14 12.14
C SER A 276 -16.45 -7.59 12.83
N ALA A 277 -16.33 -8.88 13.17
CA ALA A 277 -15.12 -9.44 13.78
C ALA A 277 -13.91 -9.30 12.84
N ALA A 278 -14.05 -9.69 11.56
CA ALA A 278 -12.98 -9.60 10.58
C ALA A 278 -12.52 -8.15 10.31
N LEU A 279 -13.45 -7.19 10.23
CA LEU A 279 -13.11 -5.77 10.07
C LEU A 279 -12.43 -5.19 11.32
N ILE A 280 -12.80 -5.66 12.53
CA ILE A 280 -12.10 -5.27 13.77
C ILE A 280 -10.67 -5.83 13.76
N THR A 281 -10.48 -7.12 13.47
CA THR A 281 -9.15 -7.74 13.35
C THR A 281 -8.29 -7.03 12.29
N GLN A 282 -8.84 -6.80 11.10
CA GLN A 282 -8.18 -6.06 10.02
C GLN A 282 -7.78 -4.64 10.49
N SER A 283 -8.66 -3.92 11.19
CA SER A 283 -8.38 -2.56 11.65
C SER A 283 -7.33 -2.50 12.76
N VAL A 284 -7.26 -3.52 13.63
CA VAL A 284 -6.21 -3.63 14.66
C VAL A 284 -4.86 -3.92 14.01
N LEU A 285 -4.81 -4.92 13.13
CA LEU A 285 -3.57 -5.32 12.45
C LEU A 285 -3.02 -4.22 11.51
N ILE A 286 -3.87 -3.50 10.76
CA ILE A 286 -3.42 -2.35 9.95
C ILE A 286 -2.94 -1.18 10.84
N SER A 287 -3.45 -1.04 12.07
CA SER A 287 -2.93 -0.05 13.02
C SER A 287 -1.59 -0.47 13.64
N SER A 288 -1.36 -1.77 13.78
CA SER A 288 -0.06 -2.33 14.20
C SER A 288 0.96 -2.19 13.07
N SER A 289 0.62 -2.55 11.83
CA SER A 289 1.52 -2.41 10.68
C SER A 289 1.89 -0.95 10.38
N GLU A 290 1.04 0.02 10.73
CA GLU A 290 1.41 1.44 10.74
C GLU A 290 2.45 1.76 11.84
N THR A 291 2.11 1.51 13.11
CA THR A 291 2.89 2.01 14.26
C THR A 291 4.16 1.20 14.55
N ASN A 292 4.07 -0.13 14.52
CA ASN A 292 5.16 -1.07 14.74
C ASN A 292 5.93 -1.43 13.45
N GLY A 293 5.35 -1.08 12.30
CA GLY A 293 5.89 -1.30 10.95
C GLY A 293 6.32 0.01 10.28
N SER A 294 5.44 0.64 9.50
CA SER A 294 5.72 1.81 8.64
C SER A 294 6.43 2.95 9.37
N GLU A 295 5.86 3.44 10.47
CA GLU A 295 6.45 4.54 11.25
C GLU A 295 7.79 4.14 11.88
N GLN A 296 7.88 2.91 12.35
CA GLN A 296 9.10 2.40 12.97
C GLN A 296 10.23 2.27 11.95
N VAL A 297 9.91 1.85 10.72
CA VAL A 297 10.84 1.85 9.59
C VAL A 297 11.26 3.28 9.21
N ASP A 298 10.35 4.26 9.19
CA ASP A 298 10.70 5.67 8.94
C ASP A 298 11.67 6.23 9.99
N ARG A 299 11.41 6.04 11.29
CA ARG A 299 12.34 6.43 12.38
C ARG A 299 13.74 5.83 12.18
N LEU A 300 13.81 4.53 11.86
CA LEU A 300 15.06 3.79 11.67
C LEU A 300 15.80 4.20 10.39
N VAL A 301 15.06 4.49 9.30
CA VAL A 301 15.63 5.00 8.06
C VAL A 301 16.17 6.41 8.25
N ARG A 302 15.45 7.31 8.95
CA ARG A 302 15.96 8.65 9.30
C ARG A 302 17.22 8.59 10.18
N ALA A 303 17.23 7.75 11.22
CA ALA A 303 18.40 7.52 12.06
C ALA A 303 19.61 7.09 11.20
N ARG A 304 19.40 6.13 10.29
CA ARG A 304 20.44 5.64 9.38
C ARG A 304 20.90 6.70 8.38
N ILE A 305 19.99 7.49 7.82
CA ILE A 305 20.29 8.63 6.93
C ILE A 305 21.20 9.63 7.65
N ALA A 306 20.88 10.02 8.88
CA ALA A 306 21.69 10.94 9.68
C ALA A 306 23.08 10.34 10.00
N GLY A 307 23.14 9.07 10.42
CA GLY A 307 24.41 8.37 10.63
C GLY A 307 25.29 8.28 9.38
N LEU A 308 24.69 7.99 8.23
CA LEU A 308 25.36 7.92 6.93
C LEU A 308 25.91 9.29 6.49
N LYS A 309 25.13 10.38 6.63
CA LYS A 309 25.60 11.75 6.40
C LYS A 309 26.84 12.05 7.26
N ALA A 310 26.71 11.88 8.58
CA ALA A 310 27.80 12.10 9.52
C ALA A 310 29.06 11.25 9.20
N ARG A 311 28.92 9.99 8.78
CA ARG A 311 30.08 9.15 8.42
C ARG A 311 30.81 9.64 7.16
N VAL A 312 30.11 10.23 6.20
CA VAL A 312 30.76 10.91 5.07
C VAL A 312 31.51 12.15 5.58
N ASP A 313 30.88 12.96 6.44
CA ASP A 313 31.50 14.18 6.98
C ASP A 313 32.76 13.90 7.83
N GLU A 314 32.74 12.86 8.68
CA GLU A 314 33.92 12.34 9.38
C GLU A 314 35.08 12.04 8.42
N THR A 315 34.75 11.46 7.26
CA THR A 315 35.73 11.06 6.25
C THR A 315 36.26 12.29 5.49
N LEU A 316 35.37 13.22 5.11
CA LEU A 316 35.73 14.47 4.41
C LEU A 316 36.52 15.44 5.28
N LEU A 317 36.28 15.45 6.60
CA LEU A 317 37.05 16.23 7.57
C LEU A 317 38.55 15.90 7.46
N LEU A 318 38.92 14.62 7.41
CA LEU A 318 40.31 14.21 7.19
C LEU A 318 40.82 14.53 5.78
N VAL A 319 40.00 14.32 4.74
CA VAL A 319 40.37 14.67 3.35
C VAL A 319 40.66 16.17 3.20
N SER A 320 40.03 17.02 4.02
CA SER A 320 40.22 18.48 4.03
C SER A 320 41.51 18.97 4.69
N ARG A 321 42.19 18.13 5.49
CA ARG A 321 43.47 18.43 6.18
C ARG A 321 43.48 19.78 6.93
N GLY A 322 42.42 20.03 7.70
CA GLY A 322 42.30 21.21 8.58
C GLY A 322 41.43 22.35 8.04
N GLU A 323 41.04 22.35 6.75
CA GLU A 323 40.10 23.34 6.19
C GLU A 323 38.61 22.90 6.34
N GLY A 324 38.32 21.87 7.13
CA GLY A 324 37.05 21.14 7.14
C GLY A 324 36.04 21.49 8.23
N GLN A 325 36.10 22.67 8.85
CA GLN A 325 35.23 23.02 9.99
C GLN A 325 33.73 22.72 9.74
N GLN A 326 33.23 22.99 8.54
CA GLN A 326 31.85 22.68 8.13
C GLN A 326 31.49 21.19 8.31
N TYR A 327 32.41 20.28 8.02
CA TYR A 327 32.20 18.84 8.17
C TYR A 327 32.20 18.41 9.65
N ALA A 328 32.97 19.08 10.52
CA ALA A 328 32.91 18.83 11.96
C ALA A 328 31.58 19.31 12.57
N GLU A 329 31.05 20.44 12.09
CA GLU A 329 29.73 20.96 12.50
C GLU A 329 28.57 20.08 12.00
N GLU A 330 28.61 19.64 10.74
CA GLU A 330 27.64 18.70 10.15
C GLU A 330 27.69 17.32 10.82
N PHE A 331 28.89 16.74 11.00
CA PHE A 331 29.09 15.51 11.77
C PHE A 331 28.41 15.61 13.14
N THR A 332 28.66 16.69 13.87
CA THR A 332 28.11 16.89 15.22
C THR A 332 26.58 16.95 15.19
N ARG A 333 25.99 17.71 14.26
CA ARG A 333 24.53 17.79 14.11
C ARG A 333 23.90 16.44 13.78
N MET A 334 24.42 15.77 12.75
CA MET A 334 23.86 14.53 12.21
C MET A 334 24.05 13.34 13.16
N SER A 335 25.18 13.27 13.87
CA SER A 335 25.40 12.23 14.88
C SER A 335 24.56 12.43 16.15
N GLU A 336 24.38 13.68 16.60
CA GLU A 336 23.44 13.99 17.71
C GLU A 336 21.98 13.71 17.33
N GLU A 337 21.57 13.97 16.08
CA GLU A 337 20.23 13.63 15.57
C GLU A 337 20.00 12.12 15.55
N MET A 338 20.95 11.34 15.02
CA MET A 338 20.85 9.87 15.01
C MET A 338 20.80 9.28 16.42
N ALA A 339 21.76 9.63 17.28
CA ALA A 339 22.12 8.84 18.45
C ALA A 339 22.41 9.66 19.72
N GLY A 340 22.26 10.99 19.68
CA GLY A 340 22.64 11.87 20.79
C GLY A 340 24.14 11.84 21.13
N LYS A 341 24.52 12.62 22.15
CA LYS A 341 25.93 12.88 22.52
C LYS A 341 26.68 11.66 23.08
N ASP A 342 25.99 10.61 23.50
CA ASP A 342 26.58 9.42 24.11
C ASP A 342 26.32 8.12 23.31
N GLY A 343 25.66 8.22 22.15
CA GLY A 343 25.24 7.08 21.34
C GLY A 343 23.92 6.41 21.78
N ARG A 344 23.24 6.92 22.81
CA ARG A 344 21.99 6.35 23.36
C ARG A 344 20.79 7.29 23.33
N GLY A 345 20.92 8.48 22.75
CA GLY A 345 19.84 9.44 22.51
C GLY A 345 19.32 9.40 21.07
N GLY A 346 18.80 10.55 20.60
CA GLY A 346 18.38 10.77 19.22
C GLY A 346 17.29 9.82 18.72
N LEU A 347 17.18 9.72 17.40
CA LEU A 347 16.23 8.84 16.71
C LEU A 347 16.40 7.36 17.08
N LEU A 348 17.61 6.91 17.44
CA LEU A 348 17.85 5.56 17.99
C LEU A 348 17.09 5.34 19.31
N ALA A 349 17.05 6.33 20.21
CA ALA A 349 16.31 6.22 21.47
C ALA A 349 14.79 6.21 21.25
N GLU A 350 14.30 7.04 20.32
CA GLU A 350 12.88 7.07 19.95
C GLU A 350 12.43 5.73 19.34
N ALA A 351 13.21 5.19 18.40
CA ALA A 351 12.97 3.85 17.85
C ALA A 351 13.06 2.78 18.93
N ARG A 352 14.01 2.88 19.89
CA ARG A 352 14.18 1.91 20.98
C ARG A 352 13.04 1.90 22.00
N ALA A 353 12.40 3.05 22.22
CA ALA A 353 11.19 3.17 23.02
C ALA A 353 9.95 2.65 22.27
N ALA A 354 9.82 2.97 20.98
CA ALA A 354 8.74 2.45 20.13
C ALA A 354 8.83 0.93 19.89
N ALA A 355 9.98 0.30 20.15
CA ALA A 355 10.19 -1.15 20.08
C ALA A 355 9.72 -1.94 21.33
N GLU A 356 9.02 -1.32 22.29
CA GLU A 356 8.43 -2.04 23.42
C GLU A 356 7.51 -3.19 22.95
N GLY A 357 7.55 -4.32 23.67
CA GLY A 357 6.86 -5.57 23.29
C GLY A 357 7.49 -6.36 22.15
N HIS A 358 8.52 -5.85 21.46
CA HIS A 358 9.16 -6.48 20.31
C HIS A 358 10.60 -6.90 20.62
N ASP A 359 10.79 -7.89 21.50
CA ASP A 359 12.08 -8.31 22.09
C ASP A 359 13.26 -8.41 21.10
N ALA A 360 13.03 -8.95 19.89
CA ALA A 360 14.08 -9.09 18.87
C ALA A 360 14.51 -7.74 18.27
N LEU A 361 13.57 -6.82 18.02
CA LEU A 361 13.85 -5.48 17.54
C LEU A 361 14.49 -4.63 18.65
N ALA A 362 14.00 -4.75 19.88
CA ALA A 362 14.57 -4.12 21.06
C ALA A 362 16.05 -4.52 21.26
N ALA A 363 16.36 -5.82 21.25
CA ALA A 363 17.72 -6.33 21.39
C ALA A 363 18.65 -5.96 20.21
N THR A 364 18.11 -5.78 19.01
CA THR A 364 18.85 -5.25 17.85
C THR A 364 19.21 -3.78 18.06
N LEU A 365 18.27 -2.98 18.57
CA LEU A 365 18.48 -1.56 18.86
C LEU A 365 19.39 -1.30 20.05
N ASP A 366 19.36 -2.16 21.08
CA ASP A 366 20.32 -2.11 22.20
C ASP A 366 21.78 -2.19 21.70
N LYS A 367 22.08 -3.13 20.79
CA LYS A 367 23.41 -3.20 20.15
C LYS A 367 23.70 -2.01 19.22
N ALA A 368 22.69 -1.50 18.51
CA ALA A 368 22.88 -0.34 17.65
C ALA A 368 23.33 0.87 18.49
N GLN A 369 22.75 1.07 19.67
CA GLN A 369 23.21 2.08 20.63
C GLN A 369 24.63 1.79 21.17
N GLU A 370 24.98 0.53 21.46
CA GLU A 370 26.37 0.17 21.82
C GLU A 370 27.37 0.49 20.69
N HIS A 371 27.00 0.25 19.44
CA HIS A 371 27.86 0.48 18.27
C HIS A 371 27.93 1.96 17.88
N ALA A 372 26.86 2.73 18.07
CA ALA A 372 26.90 4.19 17.98
C ALA A 372 27.82 4.79 19.05
N ALA A 373 27.69 4.39 20.31
CA ALA A 373 28.57 4.84 21.39
C ALA A 373 30.05 4.48 21.14
N ALA A 374 30.32 3.30 20.57
CA ALA A 374 31.66 2.89 20.17
C ALA A 374 32.21 3.74 18.99
N TRP A 375 31.37 4.06 18.01
CA TRP A 375 31.75 4.88 16.86
C TRP A 375 32.03 6.34 17.25
N LEU A 376 31.18 6.99 18.05
CA LEU A 376 31.43 8.35 18.55
C LEU A 376 32.73 8.43 19.37
N LYS A 377 33.05 7.38 20.14
CA LYS A 377 34.33 7.28 20.85
C LYS A 377 35.53 7.11 19.92
N ALA A 378 35.39 6.33 18.84
CA ALA A 378 36.43 6.19 17.82
C ALA A 378 36.64 7.50 17.05
N HIS A 379 35.56 8.22 16.71
CA HIS A 379 35.61 9.55 16.12
C HIS A 379 36.36 10.56 17.01
N ALA A 380 36.07 10.59 18.31
CA ALA A 380 36.81 11.44 19.25
C ALA A 380 38.33 11.15 19.22
N LYS A 381 38.73 9.87 19.20
CA LYS A 381 40.15 9.50 19.04
C LYS A 381 40.72 9.96 17.68
N VAL A 382 39.94 9.87 16.60
CA VAL A 382 40.36 10.39 15.28
C VAL A 382 40.58 11.90 15.32
N ARG A 383 39.75 12.65 16.06
CA ARG A 383 39.99 14.08 16.30
C ARG A 383 41.25 14.34 17.10
N ASP A 384 41.39 13.71 18.28
CA ASP A 384 42.55 13.89 19.17
C ASP A 384 43.87 13.72 18.38
N LEU A 385 43.98 12.66 17.57
CA LEU A 385 45.15 12.37 16.74
C LEU A 385 45.39 13.40 15.61
N ASP A 386 44.34 13.88 14.95
CA ASP A 386 44.46 14.86 13.86
C ASP A 386 44.78 16.27 14.41
N ASP A 387 44.24 16.62 15.58
CA ASP A 387 44.55 17.86 16.31
C ASP A 387 45.97 17.85 16.91
N GLU A 388 46.50 16.68 17.30
CA GLU A 388 47.92 16.48 17.67
C GLU A 388 48.86 16.39 16.43
N GLY A 389 48.30 16.27 15.22
CA GLY A 389 49.05 16.22 13.95
C GLY A 389 49.50 14.83 13.51
N GLU A 390 49.09 13.76 14.20
CA GLU A 390 49.35 12.36 13.85
C GLU A 390 48.44 11.85 12.71
N TYR A 391 48.30 12.63 11.62
CA TYR A 391 47.38 12.40 10.49
C TYR A 391 47.38 10.95 9.95
N LEU A 392 48.53 10.28 9.91
CA LEU A 392 48.62 8.89 9.42
C LEU A 392 47.96 7.87 10.38
N GLU A 393 48.07 8.08 11.69
CA GLU A 393 47.38 7.25 12.68
C GLU A 393 45.90 7.63 12.77
N ALA A 394 45.56 8.94 12.69
CA ALA A 394 44.18 9.41 12.59
C ALA A 394 43.44 8.79 11.39
N ALA A 395 44.06 8.82 10.20
CA ALA A 395 43.53 8.18 9.00
C ALA A 395 43.41 6.66 9.15
N SER A 396 44.38 5.98 9.78
CA SER A 396 44.30 4.54 10.00
C SER A 396 43.14 4.14 10.92
N VAL A 397 42.96 4.86 12.05
CA VAL A 397 41.82 4.68 12.97
C VAL A 397 40.50 5.01 12.28
N ALA A 398 40.48 5.96 11.34
CA ALA A 398 39.27 6.33 10.62
C ALA A 398 38.82 5.29 9.56
N ILE A 399 39.73 4.58 8.89
CA ILE A 399 39.41 3.76 7.69
C ILE A 399 39.78 2.28 7.74
N ASP A 400 40.75 1.84 8.56
CA ASP A 400 41.19 0.44 8.61
C ASP A 400 40.18 -0.40 9.40
N ASP A 401 39.38 -1.23 8.73
CA ASP A 401 38.34 -2.04 9.39
C ASP A 401 38.88 -3.24 10.20
N THR A 402 40.19 -3.52 10.12
CA THR A 402 40.81 -4.65 10.82
C THR A 402 41.13 -4.33 12.28
N ARG A 403 41.39 -3.05 12.61
CA ARG A 403 41.71 -2.58 13.97
C ARG A 403 40.52 -2.69 14.92
N GLU A 404 40.76 -2.82 16.23
CA GLU A 404 39.67 -2.88 17.23
C GLU A 404 39.14 -1.50 17.62
N ASP A 405 39.95 -0.45 17.50
CA ASP A 405 39.63 0.94 17.78
C ASP A 405 39.09 1.72 16.56
N SER A 406 38.86 1.03 15.44
CA SER A 406 38.48 1.62 14.16
C SER A 406 37.09 2.25 14.14
N SER A 407 37.02 3.50 13.70
CA SER A 407 35.78 4.22 13.46
C SER A 407 34.97 3.58 12.32
N ALA A 408 35.64 3.21 11.20
CA ALA A 408 35.00 2.48 10.10
C ALA A 408 34.38 1.15 10.58
N ARG A 409 35.08 0.39 11.42
CA ARG A 409 34.59 -0.90 11.95
C ARG A 409 33.41 -0.72 12.91
N ALA A 410 33.44 0.31 13.75
CA ALA A 410 32.34 0.62 14.65
C ALA A 410 31.08 1.05 13.86
N PHE A 411 31.25 1.96 12.89
CA PHE A 411 30.15 2.41 12.02
C PHE A 411 29.57 1.27 11.16
N ASN A 412 30.41 0.42 10.54
CA ASN A 412 29.93 -0.72 9.76
C ASN A 412 29.05 -1.66 10.60
N LYS A 413 29.36 -1.88 11.89
CA LYS A 413 28.50 -2.67 12.78
C LYS A 413 27.18 -1.97 13.13
N LEU A 414 27.23 -0.66 13.39
CA LEU A 414 26.04 0.17 13.60
C LEU A 414 25.09 0.10 12.38
N ASP A 415 25.61 0.28 11.17
CA ASP A 415 24.83 0.20 9.93
C ASP A 415 24.20 -1.19 9.72
N ILE A 416 24.91 -2.27 10.08
CA ILE A 416 24.39 -3.64 10.03
C ILE A 416 23.21 -3.85 11.00
N GLU A 417 23.34 -3.42 12.26
CA GLU A 417 22.25 -3.58 13.25
C GLU A 417 21.07 -2.62 12.93
N LEU A 418 21.32 -1.40 12.46
CA LEU A 418 20.29 -0.50 11.90
C LEU A 418 19.56 -1.14 10.70
N ASN A 419 20.29 -1.73 9.75
CA ASN A 419 19.71 -2.43 8.61
C ASN A 419 18.85 -3.63 9.04
N THR A 420 19.29 -4.32 10.11
CA THR A 420 18.60 -5.46 10.70
C THR A 420 17.32 -5.02 11.40
N ALA A 421 17.36 -3.92 12.16
CA ALA A 421 16.19 -3.29 12.76
C ALA A 421 15.17 -2.85 11.69
N ILE A 422 15.63 -2.27 10.58
CA ILE A 422 14.78 -1.93 9.43
C ILE A 422 14.12 -3.19 8.84
N GLN A 423 14.85 -4.30 8.69
CA GLN A 423 14.24 -5.54 8.18
C GLN A 423 13.23 -6.13 9.18
N HIS A 424 13.46 -6.01 10.49
CA HIS A 424 12.47 -6.41 11.50
C HIS A 424 11.19 -5.57 11.41
N GLY A 425 11.28 -4.24 11.32
CA GLY A 425 10.11 -3.38 11.14
C GLY A 425 9.33 -3.68 9.84
N ARG A 426 10.05 -3.93 8.73
CA ARG A 426 9.45 -4.35 7.45
C ARG A 426 8.77 -5.72 7.53
N GLN A 427 9.35 -6.67 8.27
CA GLN A 427 8.76 -7.99 8.48
C GLN A 427 7.50 -7.90 9.34
N ASN A 428 7.53 -7.12 10.43
CA ASN A 428 6.35 -6.82 11.26
C ASN A 428 5.22 -6.22 10.41
N PHE A 429 5.52 -5.22 9.57
CA PHE A 429 4.55 -4.65 8.62
C PHE A 429 3.94 -5.74 7.73
N PHE A 430 4.78 -6.59 7.14
CA PHE A 430 4.34 -7.60 6.18
C PHE A 430 3.46 -8.66 6.84
N ASP A 431 3.82 -9.13 8.03
CA ASP A 431 3.08 -10.16 8.76
C ASP A 431 1.72 -9.61 9.24
N ASP A 432 1.70 -8.44 9.89
CA ASP A 432 0.45 -7.78 10.31
C ASP A 432 -0.48 -7.50 9.13
N ALA A 433 0.05 -6.97 8.01
CA ALA A 433 -0.75 -6.68 6.83
C ALA A 433 -1.22 -7.96 6.12
N SER A 434 -0.38 -9.02 6.06
CA SER A 434 -0.75 -10.32 5.52
C SER A 434 -1.90 -10.95 6.32
N ASP A 435 -1.81 -10.95 7.66
CA ASP A 435 -2.86 -11.47 8.53
C ASP A 435 -4.15 -10.61 8.49
N ALA A 436 -4.02 -9.28 8.32
CA ALA A 436 -5.17 -8.40 8.06
C ALA A 436 -5.89 -8.79 6.75
N GLY A 437 -5.15 -9.21 5.73
CA GLY A 437 -5.69 -9.76 4.49
C GLY A 437 -6.31 -11.14 4.69
N ALA A 438 -5.60 -12.04 5.40
CA ALA A 438 -6.04 -13.39 5.71
C ALA A 438 -7.41 -13.42 6.40
N ALA A 439 -7.64 -12.52 7.37
CA ALA A 439 -8.90 -12.33 8.07
C ALA A 439 -10.10 -12.02 7.15
N LEU A 440 -9.86 -11.45 5.96
CA LEU A 440 -10.89 -11.09 4.97
C LEU A 440 -11.13 -12.18 3.92
N THR A 441 -10.13 -13.03 3.60
CA THR A 441 -10.13 -13.95 2.44
C THR A 441 -11.38 -14.81 2.28
N LEU A 442 -12.00 -15.25 3.39
CA LEU A 442 -13.17 -16.12 3.38
C LEU A 442 -14.51 -15.35 3.36
N LEU A 443 -14.52 -14.04 3.61
CA LEU A 443 -15.76 -13.23 3.64
C LEU A 443 -16.51 -13.19 2.29
N PRO A 444 -15.88 -13.04 1.11
CA PRO A 444 -16.62 -13.00 -0.16
C PRO A 444 -17.41 -14.30 -0.39
N TRP A 445 -16.76 -15.45 -0.19
CA TRP A 445 -17.37 -16.77 -0.31
C TRP A 445 -18.43 -17.00 0.77
N GLY A 446 -18.17 -16.56 2.01
CA GLY A 446 -19.13 -16.58 3.11
C GLY A 446 -20.42 -15.83 2.78
N TRP A 447 -20.33 -14.60 2.28
CA TRP A 447 -21.49 -13.79 1.91
C TRP A 447 -22.27 -14.33 0.71
N ILE A 448 -21.59 -14.96 -0.26
CA ILE A 448 -22.25 -15.66 -1.37
C ILE A 448 -23.10 -16.83 -0.82
N VAL A 449 -22.52 -17.69 0.02
CA VAL A 449 -23.22 -18.85 0.61
C VAL A 449 -24.36 -18.40 1.53
N LEU A 450 -24.12 -17.46 2.44
CA LEU A 450 -25.15 -16.93 3.35
C LEU A 450 -26.28 -16.20 2.59
N GLY A 451 -25.95 -15.51 1.49
CA GLY A 451 -26.93 -14.88 0.60
C GLY A 451 -27.86 -15.91 -0.06
N PHE A 452 -27.33 -17.03 -0.56
CA PHE A 452 -28.15 -18.12 -1.09
C PHE A 452 -28.99 -18.82 -0.02
N VAL A 453 -28.44 -19.08 1.17
CA VAL A 453 -29.18 -19.65 2.31
C VAL A 453 -30.34 -18.74 2.72
N ALA A 454 -30.10 -17.42 2.81
CA ALA A 454 -31.13 -16.46 3.16
C ALA A 454 -32.21 -16.32 2.07
N ALA A 455 -31.82 -16.27 0.80
CA ALA A 455 -32.76 -16.24 -0.32
C ALA A 455 -33.64 -17.50 -0.36
N GLY A 456 -33.06 -18.68 -0.11
CA GLY A 456 -33.78 -19.94 0.03
C GLY A 456 -34.76 -19.94 1.21
N GLY A 457 -34.32 -19.44 2.37
CA GLY A 457 -35.17 -19.30 3.56
C GLY A 457 -36.39 -18.39 3.33
N VAL A 458 -36.19 -17.24 2.69
CA VAL A 458 -37.30 -16.33 2.29
C VAL A 458 -38.25 -17.03 1.31
N ALA A 459 -37.72 -17.72 0.30
CA ALA A 459 -38.53 -18.38 -0.73
C ALA A 459 -39.39 -19.51 -0.15
N VAL A 460 -38.79 -20.43 0.61
CA VAL A 460 -39.50 -21.56 1.25
C VAL A 460 -40.52 -21.04 2.27
N GLY A 461 -40.10 -20.15 3.17
CA GLY A 461 -40.94 -19.63 4.24
C GLY A 461 -42.18 -18.86 3.75
N ILE A 462 -42.15 -18.30 2.54
CA ILE A 462 -43.33 -17.65 1.94
C ILE A 462 -44.10 -18.61 1.01
N GLN A 463 -43.45 -19.60 0.38
CA GLN A 463 -44.16 -20.66 -0.36
C GLN A 463 -45.08 -21.51 0.53
N GLU A 464 -44.64 -21.90 1.73
CA GLU A 464 -45.51 -22.61 2.68
C GLU A 464 -46.79 -21.81 2.98
N ARG A 465 -46.64 -20.51 3.24
CA ARG A 465 -47.75 -19.60 3.50
C ARG A 465 -48.64 -19.35 2.29
N LEU A 466 -48.10 -19.42 1.07
CA LEU A 466 -48.90 -19.37 -0.17
C LEU A 466 -49.66 -20.67 -0.45
N ARG A 467 -49.21 -21.82 0.11
CA ARG A 467 -49.96 -23.09 0.10
C ARG A 467 -51.09 -23.10 1.13
N GLU A 468 -50.98 -22.39 2.25
CA GLU A 468 -52.08 -22.19 3.23
C GLU A 468 -53.28 -21.38 2.66
N TYR A 469 -53.17 -20.80 1.45
CA TYR A 469 -54.20 -19.98 0.80
C TYR A 469 -54.69 -20.54 -0.57
N ARG A 470 -54.48 -21.84 -0.83
CA ARG A 470 -54.99 -22.56 -2.01
C ARG A 470 -55.87 -23.73 -1.60
#